data_AF-A0A2I0NPB8-F1
#
_entry.id   AF-A0A2I0NPB8-F1
#
_cell.length_a   1.000
_cell.length_b   1.000
_cell.length_c   1.000
_cell.angle_alpha   90.00
_cell.angle_beta   90.00
_cell.angle_gamma   90.00
#
_symmetry.space_group_name_H-M   'P 1'
#
loop_
_entity.id
_entity.type
_entity.pdbx_description
1 polymer ?
#
loop_
_entity_poly.entity_id
_entity_poly.type
_entity_poly.pdbx_seq_one_letter_code
_entity_poly.pdbx_strand_id
1 'polypeptide(L)' 'ERAIEVRFLRNANIVLSSGKKAVVALAAKGVGPDVASRVLATLSEGDAFYREILKAERNYVKTHRYW' A
#
# COMPACT_ATOMS: atom_id res chain seq x y z
N GLU A 1 2.68 4.32 -21.47
CA GLU A 1 1.23 4.51 -21.23
C GLU A 1 0.57 3.31 -20.57
N ARG A 2 0.58 2.11 -21.17
CA ARG A 2 -0.01 0.88 -20.58
C ARG A 2 0.38 0.57 -19.13
N ALA A 3 1.65 0.78 -18.74
CA ALA A 3 2.09 0.49 -17.37
C ALA A 3 1.44 1.42 -16.32
N ILE A 4 1.21 2.68 -16.67
CA ILE A 4 0.54 3.66 -15.80
C ILE A 4 -0.93 3.29 -15.67
N GLU A 5 -1.58 2.93 -16.78
CA GLU A 5 -2.97 2.49 -16.81
C GLU A 5 -3.20 1.25 -15.92
N VAL A 6 -2.35 0.22 -16.05
CA VAL A 6 -2.43 -0.99 -15.21
C VAL A 6 -2.24 -0.64 -13.73
N ARG A 7 -1.31 0.27 -13.41
CA ARG A 7 -1.11 0.74 -12.02
C ARG A 7 -2.35 1.46 -11.48
N PHE A 8 -2.95 2.35 -12.28
CA PHE A 8 -4.16 3.06 -11.89
C PHE A 8 -5.35 2.11 -11.68
N LEU A 9 -5.53 1.14 -12.57
CA LEU A 9 -6.57 0.11 -12.42
C LEU A 9 -6.38 -0.70 -11.14
N ARG A 10 -5.15 -1.12 -10.83
CA ARG A 10 -4.86 -1.82 -9.56
C ARG A 10 -5.15 -0.96 -8.34
N ASN A 11 -4.75 0.31 -8.36
CA ASN A 11 -5.05 1.24 -7.26
C ASN A 11 -6.56 1.42 -7.08
N ALA A 12 -7.30 1.62 -8.17
CA ALA A 12 -8.75 1.78 -8.15
C ALA A 12 -9.45 0.53 -7.59
N ASN A 13 -9.03 -0.66 -8.00
CA ASN A 13 -9.58 -1.92 -7.51
C ASN A 13 -9.37 -2.12 -6.00
N ILE A 14 -8.19 -1.75 -5.48
CA ILE A 14 -7.90 -1.86 -4.05
C ILE A 14 -8.72 -0.85 -3.24
N VAL A 15 -8.90 0.37 -3.75
CA VAL A 15 -9.76 1.38 -3.13
C VAL A 15 -11.22 0.95 -3.15
N LEU A 16 -11.68 0.33 -4.25
CA LEU A 16 -13.04 -0.20 -4.35
C LEU A 16 -13.30 -1.31 -3.33
N SER A 17 -12.33 -2.20 -3.10
CA SER A 17 -12.51 -3.35 -2.18
C SER A 17 -12.41 -2.97 -0.70
N SER A 18 -11.47 -2.10 -0.35
CA SER A 18 -11.11 -1.84 1.06
C SER A 18 -11.43 -0.42 1.54
N GLY A 19 -11.98 0.42 0.64
CA GLY A 19 -12.46 1.76 0.94
C GLY A 19 -11.40 2.65 1.58
N LYS A 20 -11.77 3.29 2.70
CA LYS A 20 -10.91 4.26 3.40
C LYS A 20 -9.56 3.68 3.83
N LYS A 21 -9.51 2.40 4.22
CA LYS A 21 -8.25 1.75 4.63
C LYS A 21 -7.25 1.69 3.47
N ALA A 22 -7.72 1.40 2.26
CA ALA A 22 -6.88 1.40 1.08
C ALA A 22 -6.29 2.77 0.75
N VAL A 23 -7.09 3.83 0.85
CA VAL A 23 -6.62 5.21 0.61
C VAL A 23 -5.50 5.58 1.60
N VAL A 24 -5.67 5.23 2.87
CA VAL A 24 -4.66 5.47 3.91
C VAL A 24 -3.37 4.69 3.64
N ALA A 25 -3.47 3.41 3.24
CA ALA A 25 -2.29 2.61 2.90
C ALA A 25 -1.56 3.14 1.66
N LEU A 26 -2.29 3.57 0.62
CA LEU A 26 -1.71 4.12 -0.61
C LEU A 26 -1.10 5.53 -0.43
N ALA A 27 -1.51 6.28 0.60
CA ALA A 27 -0.93 7.57 0.93
C ALA A 27 0.48 7.47 1.55
N ALA A 28 0.86 6.29 2.03
CA ALA A 28 2.15 6.04 2.66
C ALA A 28 3.31 6.03 1.65
N LYS A 29 4.50 6.45 2.09
CA LYS A 29 5.65 6.64 1.20
C LYS A 29 6.24 5.30 0.77
N GLY A 30 6.30 5.12 -0.56
CA GLY A 30 6.83 3.89 -1.15
C GLY A 30 5.86 2.70 -1.10
N VAL A 31 4.60 2.94 -0.74
CA VAL A 31 3.55 1.92 -0.76
C VAL A 31 2.84 1.94 -2.11
N GLY A 32 3.15 0.96 -2.96
CA GLY A 32 2.43 0.70 -4.21
C GLY A 32 1.22 -0.23 -4.04
N PRO A 33 0.46 -0.50 -5.12
CA PRO A 33 -0.72 -1.37 -5.07
C PRO A 33 -0.43 -2.77 -4.51
N ASP A 34 0.72 -3.36 -4.85
CA ASP A 34 1.08 -4.70 -4.34
C ASP A 34 1.39 -4.68 -2.84
N VAL A 35 2.04 -3.62 -2.35
CA VAL A 35 2.35 -3.47 -0.92
C VAL A 35 1.09 -3.13 -0.14
N ALA A 36 0.24 -2.23 -0.65
CA ALA A 36 -1.05 -1.90 -0.06
C ALA A 36 -1.94 -3.14 0.06
N SER A 37 -1.99 -3.98 -0.97
CA SER A 37 -2.74 -5.25 -0.94
C SER A 37 -2.26 -6.17 0.18
N ARG A 38 -0.95 -6.28 0.42
CA ARG A 38 -0.41 -7.11 1.52
C ARG A 38 -0.78 -6.55 2.90
N VAL A 39 -0.66 -5.24 3.08
CA VAL A 39 -1.01 -4.58 4.34
C VAL A 39 -2.50 -4.81 4.64
N LEU A 40 -3.37 -4.66 3.63
CA LEU A 40 -4.81 -4.91 3.77
C LEU A 40 -5.15 -6.38 4.01
N ALA A 41 -4.38 -7.31 3.43
CA ALA A 41 -4.56 -8.75 3.64
C ALA A 41 -4.12 -9.25 5.03
N THR A 42 -3.45 -8.41 5.84
CA THR A 42 -2.92 -8.83 7.15
C THR A 42 -4.04 -8.90 8.24
N LEU A 43 -5.29 -8.57 7.91
CA LEU A 43 -6.45 -8.53 8.83
C LEU A 43 -6.22 -7.72 10.13
N SER A 44 -5.23 -6.83 10.14
CA SER A 44 -4.92 -6.00 11.30
C SER A 44 -5.96 -4.89 11.48
N GLU A 45 -6.47 -4.75 12.70
CA GLU A 45 -7.45 -3.71 13.07
C GLU A 45 -6.83 -2.63 13.98
N GLY A 46 -7.41 -1.43 13.94
CA GLY A 46 -6.98 -0.29 14.75
C GLY A 46 -5.49 0.04 14.58
N ASP A 47 -4.76 0.11 15.69
CA ASP A 47 -3.34 0.46 15.73
C ASP A 47 -2.42 -0.53 15.01
N ALA A 48 -2.83 -1.80 14.92
CA ALA A 48 -2.04 -2.81 14.23
C ALA A 48 -1.95 -2.51 12.72
N PHE A 49 -3.01 -1.96 12.13
CA PHE A 49 -3.03 -1.56 10.73
C PHE A 49 -1.99 -0.46 10.43
N TYR A 50 -1.99 0.60 11.25
CA TYR A 50 -1.04 1.70 11.10
C TYR A 50 0.40 1.25 11.34
N ARG A 51 0.63 0.31 12.27
CA ARG A 51 1.95 -0.30 12.48
C ARG A 51 2.45 -1.06 11.25
N GLU A 52 1.57 -1.78 10.56
CA GLU A 52 1.95 -2.47 9.31
C GLU A 52 2.29 -1.48 8.20
N ILE A 53 1.57 -0.35 8.08
CA ILE A 53 1.93 0.72 7.16
C ILE A 53 3.34 1.26 7.46
N LEU A 54 3.63 1.58 8.73
CA LEU A 54 4.94 2.10 9.14
C LEU A 54 6.08 1.10 8.90
N LYS A 55 5.81 -0.21 9.05
CA LYS A 55 6.77 -1.26 8.70
C LYS A 55 7.05 -1.25 7.20
N ALA A 56 6.02 -1.14 6.37
CA ALA A 56 6.16 -1.06 4.93
C ALA A 56 6.98 0.16 4.50
N GLU A 57 6.69 1.34 5.05
CA GLU A 57 7.48 2.56 4.79
C GLU A 57 8.94 2.40 5.23
N ARG A 58 9.18 1.83 6.42
CA ARG A 58 10.54 1.57 6.90
C ARG A 58 11.30 0.63 5.97
N ASN A 59 10.65 -0.40 5.46
CA ASN A 59 11.25 -1.34 4.52
C ASN A 59 11.59 -0.63 3.22
N TYR A 60 10.69 0.19 2.68
CA TYR A 60 10.97 1.00 1.51
C TYR A 60 12.17 1.92 1.74
N VAL A 61 12.20 2.69 2.82
CA VAL A 61 13.33 3.59 3.13
C VAL A 61 14.64 2.81 3.28
N LYS A 62 14.63 1.62 3.89
CA LYS A 62 15.83 0.78 4.01
C LYS A 62 16.33 0.25 2.67
N THR A 63 15.42 -0.22 1.80
CA THR A 63 15.81 -0.89 0.56
C THR A 63 15.96 0.06 -0.61
N HIS A 64 15.26 1.20 -0.66
CA HIS A 64 15.26 2.11 -1.81
C HIS A 64 16.63 2.67 -2.18
N ARG A 65 17.63 2.59 -1.30
CA ARG A 65 19.00 3.03 -1.63
C ARG A 65 19.70 2.07 -2.61
N TYR A 66 19.25 0.82 -2.66
CA TYR A 66 19.86 -0.25 -3.44
C TYR A 66 19.08 -0.57 -4.73
N TRP A 67 17.97 0.13 -4.98
CA TRP A 67 17.07 -0.03 -6.12
C TRP A 67 16.79 1.32 -6.75
#